data_AF-A0A022MJ58-F1
#
_entry.id   AF-A0A022MJ58-F1
#
_cell.length_a   1.000
_cell.length_b   1.000
_cell.length_c   1.000
_cell.angle_alpha   90.00
_cell.angle_beta   90.00
_cell.angle_gamma   90.00
#
_symmetry.space_group_name_H-M   'P 1'
#
loop_
_entity.id
_entity.type
_entity.pdbx_description
1 polymer ?
#
loop_
_entity_poly.entity_id
_entity_poly.type
_entity_poly.pdbx_seq_one_letter_code
_entity_poly.pdbx_strand_id
1 'polypeptide(L)'
;MSLSVNRAVSSGAQPCRPWRPALLDFYESIGRLLDALGVPEEPRFDAAGTLVNHVLGVAAQNAANARLLADARGTDRESFLEDAATRWARVDPERYPFVHAAAARLGEHDDREQFAFGVDVFLAGIAALGGARR
;
A
#
# COMPACT_ATOMS: atom_id res chain seq x y z
N MET A 1 26.39 -6.16 4.21
CA MET A 1 25.91 -5.87 2.85
C MET A 1 24.76 -4.87 2.97
N SER A 2 25.06 -3.57 2.93
CA SER A 2 24.05 -2.51 3.01
C SER A 2 23.43 -2.29 1.63
N LEU A 3 22.18 -2.71 1.49
CA LEU A 3 21.38 -2.43 0.30
C LEU A 3 21.06 -0.94 0.25
N SER A 4 21.63 -0.25 -0.74
CA SER A 4 21.19 1.07 -1.17
C SER A 4 19.78 0.97 -1.77
N VAL A 5 18.76 0.98 -0.92
CA VAL A 5 17.38 1.30 -1.30
C VAL A 5 17.25 2.82 -1.27
N ASN A 6 18.00 3.52 -2.12
CA ASN A 6 17.85 4.96 -2.27
C ASN A 6 18.06 5.38 -3.72
N ARG A 7 17.23 4.83 -4.61
CA ARG A 7 17.12 5.27 -6.00
C ARG A 7 15.79 4.85 -6.62
N ALA A 8 14.68 5.31 -6.07
CA ALA A 8 13.39 5.26 -6.74
C ALA A 8 12.38 6.26 -6.12
N VAL A 9 12.69 7.55 -6.16
CA VAL A 9 11.64 8.60 -6.07
C VAL A 9 11.90 9.58 -7.20
N SER A 10 11.62 9.13 -8.43
CA SER A 10 11.60 9.95 -9.64
C SER A 10 10.21 9.85 -10.26
N SER A 11 9.24 10.46 -9.59
CA SER A 11 7.90 10.74 -10.08
C SER A 11 7.51 12.08 -9.44
N GLY A 12 6.80 12.95 -10.15
CA GLY A 12 6.49 14.34 -9.76
C GLY A 12 5.63 14.52 -8.49
N ALA A 13 5.71 13.60 -7.53
CA ALA A 13 5.21 13.75 -6.19
C ALA A 13 6.08 14.75 -5.41
N GLN A 14 5.49 15.86 -5.00
CA GLN A 14 6.10 16.77 -4.04
C GLN A 14 6.46 15.96 -2.78
N PRO A 15 7.71 16.02 -2.27
CA PRO A 15 8.06 15.33 -1.04
C PRO A 15 7.11 15.76 0.08
N CYS A 16 6.45 14.78 0.71
CA CYS A 16 5.61 15.04 1.86
C CYS A 16 6.49 15.67 2.94
N ARG A 17 6.13 16.86 3.43
CA ARG A 17 6.87 17.50 4.51
C ARG A 17 6.57 16.72 5.80
N PRO A 18 7.54 16.01 6.41
CA PRO A 18 7.27 15.14 7.56
C PRO A 18 6.77 15.90 8.79
N TRP A 19 7.02 17.21 8.86
CA TRP A 19 6.58 18.11 9.93
C TRP A 19 5.18 18.72 9.73
N ARG A 20 4.38 18.23 8.78
CA ARG A 20 2.97 18.68 8.69
C ARG A 20 2.22 18.19 9.93
N PRO A 21 1.48 19.06 10.65
CA PRO A 21 0.77 18.67 11.87
C PRO A 21 -0.09 17.41 11.69
N ALA A 22 -0.87 17.34 10.61
CA ALA A 22 -1.71 16.17 10.34
C ALA A 22 -0.92 14.86 10.14
N LEU A 23 0.31 14.92 9.61
CA LEU A 23 1.15 13.73 9.46
C LEU A 23 1.78 13.33 10.80
N LEU A 24 2.14 14.30 11.64
CA LEU A 24 2.61 14.05 13.00
C LEU A 24 1.49 13.42 13.85
N ASP A 25 0.28 13.98 13.80
CA ASP A 25 -0.88 13.45 14.52
C ASP A 25 -1.22 12.02 14.07
N PHE A 26 -1.13 11.76 12.76
CA PHE A 26 -1.35 10.42 12.22
C PHE A 26 -0.28 9.42 12.66
N TYR A 27 1.00 9.81 12.60
CA TYR A 27 2.11 8.98 13.05
C TYR A 27 2.03 8.69 14.55
N GLU A 28 1.74 9.69 15.37
CA GLU A 28 1.52 9.57 16.82
C GLU A 28 0.37 8.59 17.11
N SER A 29 -0.76 8.72 16.41
CA SER A 29 -1.90 7.81 16.56
C SER A 29 -1.52 6.36 16.30
N ILE A 30 -0.75 6.09 15.25
CA ILE A 30 -0.28 4.74 14.92
C ILE A 30 0.70 4.23 15.99
N GLY A 31 1.67 5.06 16.39
CA GLY A 31 2.65 4.69 17.42
C GLY A 31 1.97 4.27 18.74
N ARG A 32 0.95 5.03 19.16
CA ARG A 32 0.15 4.72 20.36
C ARG A 32 -0.66 3.43 20.24
N LEU A 33 -1.21 3.14 19.06
CA LEU A 33 -1.92 1.87 18.82
C LEU A 33 -0.96 0.68 18.90
N LEU A 34 0.24 0.81 18.33
CA LEU A 34 1.26 -0.25 18.40
C LEU A 34 1.79 -0.45 19.83
N ASP A 35 1.96 0.63 20.60
CA ASP A 35 2.28 0.54 22.03
C ASP A 35 1.18 -0.20 22.81
N ALA A 36 -0.09 0.13 22.57
CA ALA A 36 -1.23 -0.55 23.19
C ALA A 36 -1.34 -2.04 22.82
N LEU A 37 -0.85 -2.43 21.64
CA LEU A 37 -0.74 -3.82 21.20
C LEU A 37 0.49 -4.55 21.77
N GLY A 38 1.31 -3.88 22.59
CA GLY A 38 2.47 -4.48 23.25
C GLY A 38 3.68 -4.65 22.34
N VAL A 39 3.76 -3.92 21.23
CA VAL A 39 4.93 -3.96 20.35
C VAL A 39 6.14 -3.40 21.10
N PRO A 40 7.28 -4.13 21.20
CA PRO A 40 8.46 -3.66 21.93
C PRO A 40 8.99 -2.35 21.34
N GLU A 41 9.61 -1.51 22.19
CA GLU A 41 10.11 -0.18 21.80
C GLU A 41 11.10 -0.25 20.62
N GLU A 42 12.01 -1.22 20.64
CA GLU A 42 13.07 -1.39 19.62
C GLU A 42 12.50 -1.47 18.18
N PRO A 43 11.56 -2.39 17.83
CA PRO A 43 10.94 -2.43 16.50
C PRO A 43 9.81 -1.42 16.27
N ARG A 44 9.30 -0.74 17.31
CA ARG A 44 8.05 0.06 17.20
C ARG A 44 8.17 1.21 16.21
N PHE A 45 9.30 1.88 16.17
CA PHE A 45 9.55 3.00 15.27
C PHE A 45 9.44 2.57 13.80
N ASP A 46 10.11 1.48 13.44
CA ASP A 46 10.10 0.93 12.09
C ASP A 46 8.73 0.36 11.72
N ALA A 47 8.06 -0.29 12.67
CA ALA A 47 6.70 -0.79 12.49
C ALA A 47 5.69 0.35 12.20
N ALA A 48 5.76 1.44 12.98
CA ALA A 48 4.90 2.61 12.78
C ALA A 48 5.16 3.27 11.41
N GLY A 49 6.43 3.48 11.06
CA GLY A 49 6.82 4.07 9.77
C GLY A 49 6.35 3.21 8.59
N THR A 50 6.47 1.88 8.72
CA THR A 50 6.02 0.95 7.69
C THR A 50 4.51 1.01 7.47
N LEU A 51 3.71 1.00 8.55
CA LEU A 51 2.26 1.09 8.45
C LEU A 51 1.80 2.45 7.89
N VAL A 52 2.41 3.55 8.34
CA VAL A 52 2.14 4.89 7.78
C VAL A 52 2.40 4.94 6.28
N ASN A 53 3.54 4.40 5.83
CA ASN A 53 3.89 4.38 4.41
C ASN A 53 2.94 3.52 3.58
N HIS A 54 2.45 2.40 4.13
CA HIS A 54 1.42 1.60 3.47
C HIS A 54 0.13 2.42 3.25
N VAL A 55 -0.38 3.06 4.31
CA VAL A 55 -1.61 3.86 4.23
C VAL A 55 -1.45 5.02 3.24
N LEU A 56 -0.33 5.75 3.31
CA LEU A 56 -0.07 6.87 2.39
C LEU A 56 0.11 6.40 0.94
N GLY A 57 0.74 5.25 0.72
CA GLY A 57 0.91 4.65 -0.60
C GLY A 57 -0.44 4.31 -1.25
N VAL A 58 -1.32 3.62 -0.51
CA VAL A 58 -2.67 3.27 -0.97
C VAL A 58 -3.50 4.55 -1.19
N ALA A 59 -3.45 5.52 -0.27
CA ALA A 59 -4.17 6.78 -0.42
C ALA A 59 -3.72 7.57 -1.66
N ALA A 60 -2.41 7.59 -1.96
CA ALA A 60 -1.88 8.25 -3.14
C ALA A 60 -2.33 7.58 -4.44
N GLN A 61 -2.31 6.24 -4.50
CA GLN A 61 -2.81 5.47 -5.64
C GLN A 61 -4.31 5.70 -5.86
N ASN A 62 -5.11 5.64 -4.80
CA ASN A 62 -6.56 5.88 -4.87
C ASN A 62 -6.87 7.29 -5.37
N ALA A 63 -6.13 8.30 -4.88
CA ALA A 63 -6.27 9.67 -5.37
C ALA A 63 -5.84 9.83 -6.84
N ALA A 64 -4.82 9.10 -7.29
CA ALA A 64 -4.41 9.10 -8.70
C ALA A 64 -5.48 8.45 -9.59
N ASN A 65 -6.00 7.28 -9.19
CA ASN A 65 -7.06 6.57 -9.91
C ASN A 65 -8.35 7.40 -9.99
N ALA A 66 -8.74 8.05 -8.89
CA ALA A 66 -9.92 8.92 -8.86
C ALA A 66 -9.79 10.10 -9.85
N ARG A 67 -8.61 10.71 -9.97
CA ARG A 67 -8.35 11.77 -10.96
C ARG A 67 -8.45 11.24 -12.39
N LEU A 68 -7.83 10.09 -12.67
CA LEU A 68 -7.91 9.45 -13.99
C LEU A 68 -9.36 9.16 -14.41
N LEU A 69 -10.18 8.64 -13.50
CA LEU A 69 -11.60 8.36 -13.75
C LEU A 69 -12.42 9.64 -13.95
N ALA A 70 -12.12 10.70 -13.19
CA ALA A 70 -12.78 12.00 -13.36
C ALA A 70 -12.49 12.61 -14.75
N ASP A 71 -11.26 12.45 -15.26
CA ASP A 71 -10.85 12.97 -16.58
C ASP A 71 -11.43 12.14 -17.74
N ALA A 72 -11.77 10.87 -17.53
CA ALA A 72 -12.19 9.92 -18.56
C ALA A 72 -13.64 10.11 -19.07
N ARG A 73 -14.36 11.16 -18.68
CA ARG A 73 -15.72 11.52 -19.15
C ARG A 73 -16.72 10.35 -19.24
N GLY A 74 -16.79 9.52 -18.20
CA GLY A 74 -17.85 8.50 -18.06
C GLY A 74 -17.38 7.05 -18.00
N THR A 75 -16.08 6.78 -18.02
CA THR A 75 -15.56 5.46 -17.61
C THR A 75 -15.73 5.32 -16.11
N ASP A 76 -16.56 4.37 -15.68
CA ASP A 76 -16.64 3.99 -14.28
C ASP A 76 -15.45 3.10 -13.87
N ARG A 77 -15.32 2.91 -12.58
CA ARG A 77 -14.22 2.17 -11.98
C ARG A 77 -14.17 0.72 -12.45
N GLU A 78 -15.33 0.08 -12.58
CA GLU A 78 -15.44 -1.32 -13.00
C GLU A 78 -14.94 -1.50 -14.42
N SER A 79 -15.40 -0.66 -15.34
CA SER A 79 -14.93 -0.62 -16.73
C SER A 79 -13.41 -0.41 -16.82
N PHE A 80 -12.84 0.44 -15.95
CA PHE A 80 -11.39 0.65 -15.91
C PHE A 80 -10.62 -0.61 -15.47
N LEU A 81 -11.12 -1.34 -14.47
CA LEU A 81 -10.49 -2.58 -13.98
C LEU A 81 -10.66 -3.72 -14.99
N GLU A 82 -11.79 -3.83 -15.67
CA GLU A 82 -12.01 -4.78 -16.76
C GLU A 82 -11.06 -4.52 -17.94
N ASP A 83 -10.88 -3.25 -18.32
CA ASP A 83 -9.90 -2.84 -19.33
C ASP A 83 -8.47 -3.18 -18.90
N ALA A 84 -8.13 -2.95 -17.64
CA ALA A 84 -6.82 -3.31 -17.09
C ALA A 84 -6.61 -4.83 -17.10
N ALA A 85 -7.62 -5.62 -16.70
CA ALA A 85 -7.59 -7.08 -16.72
C ALA A 85 -7.42 -7.60 -18.16
N THR A 86 -8.14 -7.03 -19.12
CA THR A 86 -8.02 -7.36 -20.54
C THR A 86 -6.62 -7.08 -21.08
N ARG A 87 -6.01 -5.96 -20.67
CA ARG A 87 -4.62 -5.63 -21.05
C ARG A 87 -3.62 -6.60 -20.42
N TRP A 88 -3.82 -6.97 -19.15
CA TRP A 88 -2.97 -7.95 -18.46
C TRP A 88 -3.08 -9.35 -19.07
N ALA A 89 -4.27 -9.77 -19.51
CA ALA A 89 -4.45 -11.05 -20.19
C ALA A 89 -3.72 -11.13 -21.56
N ARG A 90 -3.32 -9.99 -22.14
CA ARG A 90 -2.62 -9.91 -23.43
C ARG A 90 -1.11 -9.84 -23.31
N VAL A 91 -0.54 -9.70 -22.10
CA VAL A 91 0.92 -9.75 -21.94
C VAL A 91 1.43 -11.18 -22.11
N ASP A 92 2.69 -11.33 -22.50
CA ASP A 92 3.33 -12.64 -22.69
C ASP A 92 3.23 -13.51 -21.41
N PRO A 93 2.49 -14.63 -21.45
CA PRO A 93 2.25 -15.47 -20.28
C PRO A 93 3.49 -16.26 -19.84
N GLU A 94 4.44 -16.54 -20.73
CA GLU A 94 5.70 -17.19 -20.34
C GLU A 94 6.59 -16.23 -19.57
N ARG A 95 6.53 -14.95 -19.93
CA ARG A 95 7.28 -13.89 -19.24
C ARG A 95 6.59 -13.40 -17.96
N TYR A 96 5.26 -13.37 -17.93
CA TYR A 96 4.47 -12.79 -16.83
C TYR A 96 3.39 -13.74 -16.30
N PRO A 97 3.74 -14.96 -15.84
CA PRO A 97 2.75 -15.97 -15.44
C PRO A 97 1.87 -15.51 -14.26
N PHE A 98 2.43 -14.76 -13.30
CA PHE A 98 1.67 -14.22 -12.17
C PHE A 98 0.67 -13.14 -12.59
N VAL A 99 1.07 -12.22 -13.49
CA VAL A 99 0.20 -11.13 -13.98
C VAL A 99 -1.00 -11.73 -14.71
N HIS A 100 -0.75 -12.74 -15.54
CA HIS A 100 -1.80 -13.46 -16.24
C HIS A 100 -2.77 -14.16 -15.28
N ALA A 101 -2.27 -14.82 -14.23
CA ALA A 101 -3.13 -15.41 -13.19
C ALA A 101 -3.91 -14.36 -12.39
N ALA A 102 -3.30 -13.20 -12.12
CA ALA A 102 -3.91 -12.11 -11.37
C ALA A 102 -4.95 -11.34 -12.18
N ALA A 103 -4.88 -11.34 -13.52
CA ALA A 103 -5.83 -10.66 -14.40
C ALA A 103 -7.28 -11.10 -14.12
N ALA A 104 -7.50 -12.39 -13.84
CA ALA A 104 -8.82 -12.93 -13.50
C ALA A 104 -9.38 -12.38 -12.18
N ARG A 105 -8.52 -11.94 -11.26
CA ARG A 105 -8.93 -11.38 -9.96
C ARG A 105 -9.00 -9.86 -9.94
N LEU A 106 -8.42 -9.19 -10.94
CA LEU A 106 -8.27 -7.74 -10.94
C LEU A 106 -9.62 -7.01 -11.07
N GLY A 107 -10.56 -7.56 -11.86
CA GLY A 107 -11.89 -6.96 -12.05
C GLY A 107 -12.83 -7.15 -10.86
N GLU A 108 -12.69 -8.26 -10.13
CA GLU A 108 -13.60 -8.66 -9.04
C GLU A 108 -13.24 -8.06 -7.67
N HIS A 109 -12.13 -7.33 -7.61
CA HIS A 109 -11.48 -7.00 -6.35
C HIS A 109 -11.93 -5.65 -5.77
N ASP A 110 -12.32 -5.65 -4.50
CA ASP A 110 -12.63 -4.44 -3.72
C ASP A 110 -11.35 -3.84 -3.09
N ASP A 111 -11.03 -2.58 -3.42
CA ASP A 111 -9.90 -1.85 -2.84
C ASP A 111 -9.95 -1.76 -1.31
N ARG A 112 -11.16 -1.71 -0.73
CA ARG A 112 -11.31 -1.66 0.73
C ARG A 112 -10.88 -2.97 1.36
N GLU A 113 -11.23 -4.09 0.73
CA GLU A 113 -10.80 -5.42 1.17
C GLU A 113 -9.29 -5.58 1.00
N GLN A 114 -8.69 -5.09 -0.10
CA GLN A 114 -7.23 -5.08 -0.25
C GLN A 114 -6.52 -4.32 0.84
N PHE A 115 -7.05 -3.13 1.15
CA PHE A 115 -6.45 -2.26 2.14
C PHE A 115 -6.51 -2.91 3.52
N ALA A 116 -7.68 -3.47 3.88
CA ALA A 116 -7.83 -4.21 5.13
C ALA A 116 -6.88 -5.43 5.18
N PHE A 117 -6.80 -6.20 4.09
CA PHE A 117 -5.87 -7.33 3.99
C PHE A 117 -4.41 -6.89 4.15
N GLY A 118 -4.02 -5.75 3.56
CA GLY A 118 -2.70 -5.16 3.73
C GLY A 118 -2.40 -4.81 5.18
N VAL A 119 -3.35 -4.17 5.87
CA VAL A 119 -3.23 -3.88 7.31
C VAL A 119 -3.08 -5.16 8.13
N ASP A 120 -3.87 -6.20 7.85
CA ASP A 120 -3.79 -7.49 8.53
C ASP A 120 -2.42 -8.15 8.35
N VAL A 121 -1.85 -8.09 7.13
CA VAL A 121 -0.50 -8.58 6.84
C VAL A 121 0.54 -7.84 7.69
N PHE A 122 0.45 -6.52 7.82
CA PHE A 122 1.35 -5.75 8.67
C PHE A 122 1.20 -6.12 10.15
N LEU A 123 -0.04 -6.17 10.66
CA LEU A 123 -0.29 -6.52 12.06
C LEU A 123 0.18 -7.94 12.39
N ALA A 124 -0.02 -8.91 11.49
CA ALA A 124 0.49 -10.26 11.65
C ALA A 124 2.03 -10.30 11.69
N GLY A 125 2.70 -9.56 10.79
CA GLY A 125 4.15 -9.42 10.79
C GLY A 125 4.68 -8.78 12.09
N ILE A 126 4.02 -7.72 12.57
CA ILE A 126 4.36 -7.04 13.82
C ILE A 126 4.17 -7.99 15.03
N ALA A 127 3.08 -8.75 15.06
CA ALA A 127 2.83 -9.73 16.12
C ALA A 127 3.91 -10.83 16.15
N ALA A 128 4.39 -11.27 14.98
CA ALA A 128 5.49 -12.22 14.88
C ALA A 128 6.81 -11.68 15.46
N LEU A 129 7.07 -10.37 15.33
CA LEU A 129 8.25 -9.72 15.95
C LEU A 129 8.18 -9.75 17.49
N GLY A 130 6.99 -9.62 18.07
CA GLY A 130 6.78 -9.71 19.53
C GLY A 130 6.80 -11.15 20.07
N GLY A 131 6.46 -12.14 19.24
CA GLY A 131 6.42 -13.56 19.61
C GLY A 131 7.77 -14.28 19.51
N ALA A 132 8.64 -13.87 18.58
CA ALA A 132 9.92 -14.53 18.30
C ALA A 132 11.01 -14.35 19.38
N ARG A 133 10.71 -13.62 20.47
CA ARG A 133 11.69 -13.25 21.51
C ARG A 133 11.32 -13.76 22.91
N ARG A 134 10.65 -14.91 23.00
CA ARG A 134 10.49 -15.67 24.26
C ARG A 134 11.40 -16.88 24.28
#